data_AF-A0A4Q3N056-F1
#
_entry.id   AF-A0A4Q3N056-F1
#
_cell.length_a   1.000
_cell.length_b   1.000
_cell.length_c   1.000
_cell.angle_alpha   90.00
_cell.angle_beta   90.00
_cell.angle_gamma   90.00
#
_symmetry.space_group_name_H-M   'P 1'
#
loop_
_entity.id
_entity.type
_entity.pdbx_description
1 polymer ?
#
loop_
_entity_poly.entity_id
_entity_poly.type
_entity_poly.pdbx_seq_one_letter_code
_entity_poly.pdbx_strand_id
1 'polypeptide(L)'
;NKADAGGKATAGAQQMKMLRRLPKILRFIPGTAQDVRAYFLTLQYWLAGSEDNVANMVTFLVDRYADGPRKALRGISKIQAPVEYPEVGIYHPRMPARLSISLADLPRVATTGKRGTVGVLLMRSYLLAGNTSHYDGVITALEARGMKVLPAFATGLDNRPAVEAFFMKDGRPAIDALVSLTGFSLVGGPAYNDAKSAEDMLAQLDVPYLAVTPVEFQTLDQWGASPRGLLPVEATMMVAIPELDGATGSMVYGGRGSGRHIACTGCAHGCRFENVAGTHDMHSCIERADALAGRVGKLVDLRRSERAERKVAAVIFNFPPNAGNTGTAAFLSVFESLFNTMAAMAREGYRIDMPASVDALRERIIAGNAALHGAQANVHARIPTDDHVRRERHLAEIEAQWGPAPGPTGLR
;
A
#
# COMPACT_ATOMS: atom_id res chain seq x y z
N ASN A 1 7.74 43.45 -8.36
CA ASN A 1 8.66 42.63 -9.16
C ASN A 1 8.16 41.21 -9.22
N LYS A 2 7.44 40.86 -10.30
CA LYS A 2 7.07 39.49 -10.66
C LYS A 2 8.36 38.79 -11.10
N ALA A 3 8.84 37.84 -10.31
CA ALA A 3 9.92 36.95 -10.71
C ALA A 3 9.29 35.70 -11.35
N ASP A 4 9.73 35.42 -12.57
CA ASP A 4 9.46 34.21 -13.35
C ASP A 4 9.66 32.94 -12.53
N ALA A 5 8.58 32.21 -12.27
CA ALA A 5 8.61 30.82 -11.83
C ALA A 5 8.30 29.92 -13.03
N GLY A 6 9.13 29.99 -14.08
CA GLY A 6 9.13 29.05 -15.18
C GLY A 6 10.10 27.90 -14.87
N GLY A 7 9.60 26.80 -14.32
CA GLY A 7 10.40 25.59 -14.11
C GLY A 7 11.05 25.13 -15.42
N LYS A 8 12.39 25.13 -15.49
CA LYS A 8 13.13 24.63 -16.65
C LYS A 8 12.87 23.13 -16.80
N ALA A 9 12.20 22.73 -17.88
CA ALA A 9 12.02 21.34 -18.23
C ALA A 9 13.37 20.61 -18.30
N THR A 10 13.47 19.44 -17.68
CA THR A 10 14.69 18.61 -17.66
C THR A 10 15.14 18.24 -19.08
N ALA A 11 16.43 17.96 -19.27
CA ALA A 11 16.98 17.56 -20.58
C ALA A 11 16.22 16.36 -21.18
N GLY A 12 15.79 15.41 -20.34
CA GLY A 12 14.94 14.28 -20.76
C GLY A 12 13.55 14.70 -21.25
N ALA A 13 12.88 15.65 -20.59
CA ALA A 13 11.58 16.16 -21.04
C ALA A 13 11.67 16.88 -22.39
N GLN A 14 12.77 17.61 -22.63
CA GLN A 14 13.05 18.25 -23.92
C GLN A 14 13.33 17.22 -25.03
N GLN A 15 14.11 16.18 -24.74
CA GLN A 15 14.37 15.07 -25.67
C GLN A 15 13.07 14.31 -26.02
N MET A 16 12.21 14.05 -25.05
CA MET A 16 10.89 13.41 -25.28
C MET A 16 9.95 14.27 -26.12
N LYS A 17 9.93 15.59 -25.89
CA LYS A 17 9.14 16.53 -26.70
C LYS A 17 9.64 16.58 -28.15
N MET A 18 10.95 16.53 -28.35
CA MET A 18 11.56 16.42 -29.68
C MET A 18 11.20 15.09 -30.35
N LEU A 19 11.29 13.98 -29.62
CA LEU A 19 10.91 12.65 -30.07
C LEU A 19 9.46 12.59 -30.55
N ARG A 20 8.52 13.22 -29.82
CA ARG A 20 7.08 13.28 -30.19
C ARG A 20 6.80 14.12 -31.44
N ARG A 21 7.61 15.15 -31.71
CA ARG A 21 7.41 16.10 -32.82
C ARG A 21 8.05 15.66 -34.13
N LEU A 22 9.23 15.03 -34.08
CA LEU A 22 10.00 14.67 -35.27
C LEU A 22 9.21 13.80 -36.28
N PRO A 23 8.46 12.74 -35.88
CA PRO A 23 7.69 11.95 -36.84
C PRO A 23 6.57 12.69 -37.57
N LYS A 24 6.02 13.75 -36.95
CA LYS A 24 4.96 14.57 -37.57
C LYS A 24 5.52 15.40 -38.72
N ILE A 25 6.75 15.88 -38.58
CA ILE A 25 7.47 16.66 -39.60
C ILE A 25 7.95 15.74 -40.72
N LEU A 26 8.59 14.62 -40.36
CA LEU A 26 9.15 13.67 -41.32
C LEU A 26 8.08 13.00 -42.20
N ARG A 27 6.78 13.05 -41.84
CA ARG A 27 5.67 12.51 -42.65
C ARG A 27 5.65 13.07 -44.08
N PHE A 28 6.11 14.30 -44.28
CA PHE A 28 6.04 14.99 -45.57
C PHE A 28 7.30 14.82 -46.44
N ILE A 29 8.35 14.14 -45.94
CA ILE A 29 9.63 14.01 -46.63
C ILE A 29 9.79 12.60 -47.19
N PRO A 30 9.82 12.39 -48.52
CA PRO A 30 9.95 11.07 -49.13
C PRO A 30 11.36 10.47 -48.98
N GLY A 31 11.52 9.20 -49.33
CA GLY A 31 12.82 8.51 -49.30
C GLY A 31 13.24 8.01 -47.92
N THR A 32 14.55 7.98 -47.66
CA THR A 32 15.16 7.44 -46.42
C THR A 32 14.68 8.13 -45.14
N ALA A 33 14.16 9.35 -45.24
CA ALA A 33 13.51 10.05 -44.13
C ALA A 33 12.30 9.29 -43.55
N GLN A 34 11.63 8.45 -44.35
CA GLN A 34 10.53 7.61 -43.85
C GLN A 34 11.01 6.47 -42.94
N ASP A 35 12.25 5.99 -43.11
CA ASP A 35 12.82 4.98 -42.21
C ASP A 35 13.22 5.60 -40.88
N VAL A 36 13.76 6.81 -40.88
CA VAL A 36 14.00 7.60 -39.66
C VAL A 36 12.69 7.88 -38.93
N ARG A 37 11.62 8.23 -39.67
CA ARG A 37 10.27 8.38 -39.10
C ARG A 37 9.78 7.09 -38.48
N ALA A 38 9.94 5.96 -39.16
CA ALA A 38 9.51 4.67 -38.66
C ALA A 38 10.27 4.25 -37.40
N TYR A 39 11.57 4.51 -37.34
CA TYR A 39 12.38 4.34 -36.14
C TYR A 39 11.83 5.15 -34.96
N PHE A 40 11.57 6.45 -35.17
CA PHE A 40 11.02 7.29 -34.10
C PHE A 40 9.60 6.90 -33.67
N LEU A 41 8.74 6.44 -34.58
CA LEU A 41 7.42 5.91 -34.22
C LEU A 41 7.54 4.64 -33.39
N THR A 42 8.43 3.72 -33.80
CA THR A 42 8.74 2.50 -33.03
C THR A 42 9.22 2.85 -31.62
N LEU A 43 10.13 3.82 -31.52
CA LEU A 43 10.62 4.30 -30.24
C LEU A 43 9.52 4.97 -29.39
N GLN A 44 8.58 5.69 -29.99
CA GLN A 44 7.42 6.23 -29.28
C GLN A 44 6.50 5.14 -28.73
N TYR A 45 6.17 4.11 -29.53
CA TYR A 45 5.39 2.99 -29.04
C TYR A 45 6.10 2.27 -27.89
N TRP A 46 7.40 2.00 -28.06
CA TRP A 46 8.22 1.31 -27.08
C TRP A 46 8.29 2.07 -25.75
N LEU A 47 8.59 3.37 -25.81
CA LEU A 47 8.70 4.22 -24.61
C LEU A 47 7.35 4.45 -23.92
N ALA A 48 6.24 4.34 -24.64
CA ALA A 48 4.92 4.40 -24.02
C ALA A 48 4.63 3.15 -23.17
N GLY A 49 5.14 1.97 -23.56
CA GLY A 49 5.23 0.78 -22.72
C GLY A 49 3.91 0.11 -22.32
N SER A 50 2.80 0.46 -22.97
CA SER A 50 1.48 -0.14 -22.74
C SER A 50 1.20 -1.30 -23.71
N GLU A 51 0.27 -2.20 -23.35
CA GLU A 51 -0.16 -3.30 -24.24
C GLU A 51 -0.62 -2.81 -25.62
N ASP A 52 -1.47 -1.76 -25.66
CA ASP A 52 -1.96 -1.16 -26.91
C ASP A 52 -0.82 -0.69 -27.82
N ASN A 53 0.15 0.03 -27.25
CA ASN A 53 1.30 0.53 -27.99
C ASN A 53 2.21 -0.58 -28.49
N VAL A 54 2.41 -1.65 -27.72
CA VAL A 54 3.19 -2.81 -28.20
C VAL A 54 2.48 -3.50 -29.36
N ALA A 55 1.16 -3.71 -29.27
CA ALA A 55 0.37 -4.27 -30.36
C ALA A 55 0.38 -3.38 -31.62
N ASN A 56 0.24 -2.06 -31.43
CA ASN A 56 0.30 -1.07 -32.50
C ASN A 56 1.70 -0.99 -33.12
N MET A 57 2.76 -1.14 -32.32
CA MET A 57 4.14 -1.21 -32.81
C MET A 57 4.34 -2.40 -33.73
N VAL A 58 3.92 -3.60 -33.29
CA VAL A 58 4.05 -4.82 -34.10
C VAL A 58 3.26 -4.69 -35.39
N THR A 59 2.02 -4.19 -35.31
CA THR A 59 1.18 -3.94 -36.49
C THR A 59 1.85 -2.96 -37.46
N PHE A 60 2.40 -1.86 -36.95
CA PHE A 60 3.12 -0.87 -37.74
C PHE A 60 4.36 -1.45 -38.42
N LEU A 61 5.15 -2.25 -37.71
CA LEU A 61 6.36 -2.88 -38.25
C LEU A 61 6.04 -3.96 -39.28
N VAL A 62 5.01 -4.77 -39.05
CA VAL A 62 4.54 -5.78 -40.01
C VAL A 62 4.04 -5.12 -41.30
N ASP A 63 3.18 -4.11 -41.18
CA ASP A 63 2.66 -3.38 -42.33
C ASP A 63 3.77 -2.75 -43.18
N ARG A 64 4.80 -2.21 -42.52
CA ARG A 64 5.90 -1.54 -43.21
C ARG A 64 6.94 -2.50 -43.79
N TYR A 65 7.32 -3.54 -43.04
CA TYR A 65 8.54 -4.31 -43.30
C TYR A 65 8.32 -5.78 -43.61
N ALA A 66 7.11 -6.35 -43.46
CA ALA A 66 6.89 -7.76 -43.78
C ALA A 66 7.16 -8.04 -45.26
N ASP A 67 7.98 -9.03 -45.59
CA ASP A 67 8.38 -9.30 -46.98
C ASP A 67 8.42 -10.80 -47.29
N GLY A 68 8.69 -11.15 -48.55
CA GLY A 68 8.71 -12.53 -49.03
C GLY A 68 7.35 -13.21 -48.79
N PRO A 69 7.32 -14.44 -48.23
CA PRO A 69 6.09 -15.14 -47.91
C PRO A 69 5.15 -14.37 -46.97
N ARG A 70 5.67 -13.43 -46.17
CA ARG A 70 4.89 -12.63 -45.20
C ARG A 70 4.38 -11.31 -45.78
N LYS A 71 4.72 -10.97 -47.03
CA LYS A 71 4.28 -9.73 -47.68
C LYS A 71 2.76 -9.56 -47.72
N ALA A 72 2.03 -10.68 -47.79
CA ALA A 72 0.57 -10.70 -47.73
C ALA A 72 -0.01 -10.18 -46.40
N LEU A 73 0.81 -10.06 -45.33
CA LEU A 73 0.38 -9.53 -44.03
C LEU A 73 0.27 -8.00 -44.01
N ARG A 74 0.82 -7.31 -45.01
CA ARG A 74 0.69 -5.85 -45.12
C ARG A 74 -0.76 -5.47 -45.45
N GLY A 75 -1.23 -4.36 -44.89
CA GLY A 75 -2.58 -3.82 -45.13
C GLY A 75 -3.73 -4.61 -44.49
N ILE A 76 -3.46 -5.72 -43.79
CA ILE A 76 -4.52 -6.50 -43.10
C ILE A 76 -5.09 -5.72 -41.92
N SER A 77 -4.22 -5.14 -41.11
CA SER A 77 -4.59 -4.42 -39.88
C SER A 77 -4.39 -2.93 -40.05
N LYS A 78 -5.34 -2.13 -39.55
CA LYS A 78 -5.22 -0.67 -39.55
C LYS A 78 -4.12 -0.23 -38.59
N ILE A 79 -3.12 0.49 -39.10
CA ILE A 79 -2.10 1.14 -38.26
C ILE A 79 -2.77 2.23 -37.42
N GLN A 80 -2.70 2.08 -36.10
CA GLN A 80 -3.07 3.12 -35.14
C GLN A 80 -1.84 3.95 -34.80
N ALA A 81 -2.02 5.19 -34.34
CA ALA A 81 -0.93 6.02 -33.83
C ALA A 81 -0.56 5.61 -32.38
N PRO A 82 0.63 5.98 -31.88
CA PRO A 82 0.97 5.78 -30.47
C PRO A 82 -0.06 6.42 -29.55
N VAL A 83 -0.55 5.65 -28.58
CA VAL A 83 -1.48 6.10 -27.54
C VAL A 83 -0.68 6.83 -26.46
N GLU A 84 -1.09 8.05 -26.13
CA GLU A 84 -0.49 8.83 -25.04
C GLU A 84 -1.31 8.61 -23.75
N TYR A 85 -0.61 8.35 -22.65
CA TYR A 85 -1.22 8.18 -21.32
C TYR A 85 -0.74 9.27 -20.37
N PRO A 86 -1.56 9.72 -19.40
CA PRO A 86 -1.18 10.74 -18.44
C PRO A 86 0.13 10.39 -17.71
N GLU A 87 0.91 11.42 -17.39
CA GLU A 87 2.11 11.25 -16.55
C GLU A 87 1.76 11.19 -15.07
N VAL A 88 0.72 11.93 -14.67
CA VAL A 88 0.13 11.97 -13.34
C VAL A 88 -1.36 11.84 -13.52
N GLY A 89 -2.01 10.99 -12.74
CA GLY A 89 -3.42 10.72 -12.93
C GLY A 89 -4.01 9.85 -11.84
N ILE A 90 -5.26 9.46 -12.08
CA ILE A 90 -6.03 8.56 -11.25
C ILE A 90 -6.45 7.33 -12.02
N TYR A 91 -6.70 6.25 -11.28
CA TYR A 91 -7.08 4.96 -11.79
C TYR A 91 -8.33 4.44 -11.09
N HIS A 92 -9.14 3.67 -11.81
CA HIS A 92 -10.18 2.85 -11.19
C HIS A 92 -10.62 1.73 -12.15
N PRO A 93 -10.78 0.47 -11.68
CA PRO A 93 -11.23 -0.63 -12.53
C PRO A 93 -12.62 -0.47 -13.17
N ARG A 94 -13.44 0.46 -12.69
CA ARG A 94 -14.82 0.68 -13.15
C ARG A 94 -14.96 1.91 -14.05
N MET A 95 -13.87 2.66 -14.27
CA MET A 95 -13.86 3.72 -15.29
C MET A 95 -13.67 3.08 -16.67
N PRO A 96 -14.41 3.51 -17.71
CA PRO A 96 -14.27 2.94 -19.06
C PRO A 96 -12.84 3.00 -19.60
N ALA A 97 -12.15 4.15 -19.44
CA ALA A 97 -10.76 4.32 -19.85
C ALA A 97 -9.75 3.81 -18.81
N ARG A 98 -10.23 3.40 -17.63
CA ARG A 98 -9.49 3.04 -16.40
C ARG A 98 -8.53 4.09 -15.84
N LEU A 99 -8.05 5.04 -16.64
CA LEU A 99 -7.15 6.14 -16.29
C LEU A 99 -7.79 7.49 -16.62
N SER A 100 -7.59 8.48 -15.74
CA SER A 100 -8.00 9.88 -15.97
C SER A 100 -7.04 10.87 -15.28
N ILE A 101 -7.17 12.15 -15.59
CA ILE A 101 -6.54 13.27 -14.87
C ILE A 101 -7.53 14.02 -13.97
N SER A 102 -8.81 13.65 -13.99
CA SER A 102 -9.90 14.37 -13.32
C SER A 102 -10.57 13.50 -12.27
N LEU A 103 -10.57 13.93 -11.01
CA LEU A 103 -11.28 13.26 -9.90
C LEU A 103 -12.79 13.12 -10.15
N ALA A 104 -13.37 13.95 -11.02
CA ALA A 104 -14.79 13.88 -11.37
C ALA A 104 -15.13 12.62 -12.18
N ASP A 105 -14.14 11.98 -12.81
CA ASP A 105 -14.35 10.77 -13.61
C ASP A 105 -14.41 9.50 -12.75
N LEU A 106 -14.03 9.59 -11.47
CA LEU A 106 -14.13 8.47 -10.55
C LEU A 106 -15.60 8.03 -10.41
N PRO A 107 -15.87 6.71 -10.41
CA PRO A 107 -17.22 6.20 -10.27
C PRO A 107 -17.80 6.56 -8.89
N ARG A 108 -19.13 6.50 -8.78
CA ARG A 108 -19.85 6.84 -7.55
C ARG A 108 -19.40 6.03 -6.34
N VAL A 109 -19.02 4.77 -6.53
CA VAL A 109 -18.52 3.89 -5.44
C VAL A 109 -17.28 4.49 -4.77
N ALA A 110 -16.35 5.04 -5.57
CA ALA A 110 -15.11 5.63 -5.10
C ALA A 110 -15.31 6.98 -4.42
N THR A 111 -16.42 7.68 -4.70
CA THR A 111 -16.63 9.07 -4.29
C THR A 111 -17.66 9.28 -3.17
N THR A 112 -18.48 8.28 -2.85
CA THR A 112 -19.62 8.41 -1.91
C THR A 112 -19.43 7.71 -0.56
N GLY A 113 -18.25 7.16 -0.29
CA GLY A 113 -17.90 6.59 1.02
C GLY A 113 -18.08 7.60 2.15
N LYS A 114 -18.59 7.12 3.30
CA LYS A 114 -18.91 7.96 4.48
C LYS A 114 -17.91 7.82 5.62
N ARG A 115 -17.06 6.78 5.59
CA ARG A 115 -16.11 6.50 6.69
C ARG A 115 -14.91 7.45 6.69
N GLY A 116 -14.51 7.92 5.51
CA GLY A 116 -13.38 8.81 5.30
C GLY A 116 -12.78 8.62 3.91
N THR A 117 -11.73 9.37 3.58
CA THR A 117 -11.07 9.35 2.27
C THR A 117 -9.67 8.74 2.36
N VAL A 118 -9.35 7.79 1.48
CA VAL A 118 -8.04 7.12 1.44
C VAL A 118 -7.38 7.42 0.10
N GLY A 119 -6.18 8.01 0.15
CA GLY A 119 -5.30 8.11 -1.01
C GLY A 119 -4.57 6.79 -1.22
N VAL A 120 -4.55 6.28 -2.45
CA VAL A 120 -3.86 5.03 -2.80
C VAL A 120 -2.85 5.31 -3.91
N LEU A 121 -1.57 5.04 -3.69
CA LEU A 121 -0.53 5.20 -4.72
C LEU A 121 -0.31 3.89 -5.47
N LEU A 122 -0.34 3.98 -6.79
CA LEU A 122 -0.17 2.86 -7.72
C LEU A 122 1.03 3.08 -8.63
N MET A 123 1.66 2.00 -9.06
CA MET A 123 2.76 2.08 -10.02
C MET A 123 2.21 2.14 -11.45
N ARG A 124 2.53 3.20 -12.18
CA ARG A 124 2.03 3.44 -13.56
C ARG A 124 2.36 2.30 -14.53
N SER A 125 3.49 1.63 -14.37
CA SER A 125 3.89 0.50 -15.23
C SER A 125 2.87 -0.65 -15.21
N TYR A 126 2.37 -1.03 -14.03
CA TYR A 126 1.33 -2.05 -13.90
C TYR A 126 0.01 -1.62 -14.53
N LEU A 127 -0.34 -0.34 -14.43
CA LEU A 127 -1.55 0.21 -15.06
C LEU A 127 -1.49 0.12 -16.59
N LEU A 128 -0.33 0.47 -17.17
CA LEU A 128 -0.13 0.42 -18.62
C LEU A 128 -0.01 -1.00 -19.17
N ALA A 129 0.53 -1.92 -18.37
CA ALA A 129 0.62 -3.33 -18.70
C ALA A 129 -0.73 -4.06 -18.54
N GLY A 130 -1.79 -3.40 -18.05
CA GLY A 130 -3.07 -4.02 -17.74
C GLY A 130 -3.05 -4.97 -16.53
N ASN A 131 -1.87 -5.25 -15.96
CA ASN A 131 -1.64 -6.21 -14.89
C ASN A 131 -1.99 -5.63 -13.50
N THR A 132 -3.28 -5.39 -13.28
CA THR A 132 -3.83 -4.53 -12.21
C THR A 132 -4.69 -5.24 -11.18
N SER A 133 -4.93 -6.55 -11.32
CA SER A 133 -5.90 -7.29 -10.49
C SER A 133 -5.60 -7.19 -8.98
N HIS A 134 -4.32 -7.22 -8.60
CA HIS A 134 -3.89 -6.99 -7.22
C HIS A 134 -4.30 -5.62 -6.65
N TYR A 135 -4.21 -4.54 -7.43
CA TYR A 135 -4.70 -3.20 -7.04
C TYR A 135 -6.23 -3.15 -6.96
N ASP A 136 -6.90 -3.75 -7.93
CA ASP A 136 -8.36 -3.76 -8.02
C ASP A 136 -9.00 -4.38 -6.78
N GLY A 137 -8.41 -5.47 -6.26
CA GLY A 137 -8.89 -6.11 -5.04
C GLY A 137 -8.71 -5.24 -3.79
N VAL A 138 -7.62 -4.47 -3.68
CA VAL A 138 -7.43 -3.53 -2.56
C VAL A 138 -8.40 -2.36 -2.64
N ILE A 139 -8.56 -1.76 -3.83
CA ILE A 139 -9.53 -0.67 -4.06
C ILE A 139 -10.94 -1.14 -3.68
N THR A 140 -11.34 -2.32 -4.15
CA THR A 140 -12.64 -2.93 -3.85
C THR A 140 -12.83 -3.18 -2.36
N ALA A 141 -11.81 -3.70 -1.67
CA ALA A 141 -11.89 -3.96 -0.23
C ALA A 141 -12.02 -2.67 0.60
N LEU A 142 -11.33 -1.61 0.20
CA LEU A 142 -11.44 -0.30 0.84
C LEU A 142 -12.85 0.30 0.64
N GLU A 143 -13.36 0.28 -0.58
CA GLU A 143 -14.70 0.77 -0.92
C GLU A 143 -15.81 -0.01 -0.21
N ALA A 144 -15.69 -1.34 -0.15
CA ALA A 144 -16.64 -2.21 0.55
C ALA A 144 -16.74 -1.89 2.05
N ARG A 145 -15.69 -1.31 2.64
CA ARG A 145 -15.67 -0.83 4.03
C ARG A 145 -16.13 0.62 4.19
N GLY A 146 -16.73 1.20 3.16
CA GLY A 146 -17.37 2.51 3.18
C GLY A 146 -16.42 3.69 3.07
N MET A 147 -15.19 3.48 2.61
CA MET A 147 -14.20 4.54 2.37
C MET A 147 -14.32 5.10 0.96
N LYS A 148 -14.11 6.41 0.84
CA LYS A 148 -13.89 7.09 -0.44
C LYS A 148 -12.45 6.82 -0.86
N VAL A 149 -12.21 6.25 -2.03
CA VAL A 149 -10.85 5.85 -2.46
C VAL A 149 -10.41 6.72 -3.62
N LEU A 150 -9.18 7.25 -3.53
CA LEU A 150 -8.53 8.04 -4.56
C LEU A 150 -7.27 7.30 -5.05
N PRO A 151 -7.38 6.37 -6.02
CA PRO A 151 -6.22 5.68 -6.55
C PRO A 151 -5.50 6.58 -7.55
N ALA A 152 -4.29 7.00 -7.22
CA ALA A 152 -3.47 7.92 -8.00
C ALA A 152 -2.14 7.29 -8.40
N PHE A 153 -1.53 7.80 -9.45
CA PHE A 153 -0.22 7.38 -9.93
C PHE A 153 0.57 8.57 -10.47
N ALA A 154 1.88 8.42 -10.48
CA ALA A 154 2.81 9.31 -11.16
C ALA A 154 3.78 8.51 -12.05
N THR A 155 4.49 9.20 -12.93
CA THR A 155 5.51 8.59 -13.77
C THR A 155 6.81 8.40 -13.01
N GLY A 156 7.46 7.26 -13.22
CA GLY A 156 8.72 6.94 -12.55
C GLY A 156 8.49 6.52 -11.10
N LEU A 157 9.40 6.93 -10.23
CA LEU A 157 9.43 6.55 -8.82
C LEU A 157 9.31 7.76 -7.88
N ASP A 158 8.80 8.89 -8.36
CA ASP A 158 8.49 10.06 -7.55
C ASP A 158 6.96 10.24 -7.49
N ASN A 159 6.38 9.97 -6.32
CA ASN A 159 4.93 10.02 -6.12
C ASN A 159 4.43 11.38 -5.64
N ARG A 160 5.32 12.35 -5.35
CA ARG A 160 4.92 13.70 -4.91
C ARG A 160 3.93 14.38 -5.87
N PRO A 161 4.10 14.32 -7.20
CA PRO A 161 3.12 14.92 -8.12
C PRO A 161 1.70 14.37 -7.96
N ALA A 162 1.56 13.08 -7.65
CA ALA A 162 0.24 12.47 -7.41
C ALA A 162 -0.35 12.93 -6.07
N VAL A 163 0.48 13.02 -5.03
CA VAL A 163 0.08 13.54 -3.71
C VAL A 163 -0.39 14.99 -3.82
N GLU A 164 0.40 15.85 -4.45
CA GLU A 164 0.09 17.27 -4.64
C GLU A 164 -1.18 17.48 -5.47
N ALA A 165 -1.36 16.70 -6.54
CA ALA A 165 -2.50 16.87 -7.44
C ALA A 165 -3.83 16.37 -6.87
N PHE A 166 -3.82 15.28 -6.09
CA PHE A 166 -5.05 14.57 -5.74
C PHE A 166 -5.31 14.41 -4.24
N PHE A 167 -4.27 14.50 -3.40
CA PHE A 167 -4.38 14.27 -1.96
C PHE A 167 -4.24 15.54 -1.12
N MET A 168 -3.92 16.66 -1.76
CA MET A 168 -3.84 17.98 -1.15
C MET A 168 -4.89 18.91 -1.76
N LYS A 169 -5.45 19.80 -0.94
CA LYS A 169 -6.34 20.87 -1.38
C LYS A 169 -6.06 22.12 -0.54
N ASP A 170 -5.76 23.23 -1.21
CA ASP A 170 -5.46 24.52 -0.57
C ASP A 170 -4.37 24.43 0.51
N GLY A 171 -3.33 23.63 0.23
CA GLY A 171 -2.21 23.39 1.15
C GLY A 171 -2.54 22.51 2.35
N ARG A 172 -3.72 21.87 2.39
CA ARG A 172 -4.15 20.97 3.46
C ARG A 172 -4.43 19.56 2.92
N PRO A 173 -4.33 18.53 3.77
CA PRO A 173 -4.67 17.17 3.39
C PRO A 173 -6.14 17.04 2.99
N ALA A 174 -6.41 16.44 1.84
CA ALA A 174 -7.74 16.10 1.34
C ALA A 174 -8.11 14.62 1.58
N ILE A 175 -7.24 13.88 2.28
CA ILE A 175 -7.39 12.47 2.63
C ILE A 175 -7.19 12.26 4.14
N ASP A 176 -7.66 11.12 4.65
CA ASP A 176 -7.56 10.70 6.04
C ASP A 176 -6.42 9.67 6.27
N ALA A 177 -5.99 8.95 5.23
CA ALA A 177 -4.86 8.01 5.26
C ALA A 177 -4.27 7.82 3.85
N LEU A 178 -2.97 7.55 3.77
CA LEU A 178 -2.24 7.25 2.54
C LEU A 178 -1.77 5.79 2.54
N VAL A 179 -2.08 5.06 1.47
CA VAL A 179 -1.63 3.69 1.25
C VAL A 179 -0.81 3.63 -0.03
N SER A 180 0.48 3.29 0.07
CA SER A 180 1.30 2.97 -1.08
C SER A 180 1.23 1.49 -1.40
N LEU A 181 0.84 1.16 -2.63
CA LEU A 181 0.85 -0.18 -3.20
C LEU A 181 2.02 -0.38 -4.17
N THR A 182 2.93 0.59 -4.27
CA THR A 182 3.99 0.64 -5.30
C THR A 182 5.11 -0.38 -5.07
N GLY A 183 5.29 -0.85 -3.83
CA GLY A 183 6.45 -1.67 -3.45
C GLY A 183 7.78 -0.89 -3.36
N PHE A 184 7.72 0.45 -3.41
CA PHE A 184 8.88 1.35 -3.33
C PHE A 184 8.62 2.48 -2.33
N SER A 185 9.68 3.22 -2.04
CA SER A 185 9.61 4.51 -1.35
C SER A 185 8.68 5.52 -2.04
N LEU A 186 8.27 6.52 -1.28
CA LEU A 186 7.46 7.62 -1.81
C LEU A 186 8.23 8.41 -2.88
N VAL A 187 9.52 8.67 -2.62
CA VAL A 187 10.43 9.39 -3.51
C VAL A 187 11.69 8.57 -3.76
N GLY A 188 11.82 8.10 -5.00
CA GLY A 188 12.99 7.38 -5.47
C GLY A 188 12.84 5.86 -5.49
N GLY A 189 13.85 5.22 -6.05
CA GLY A 189 13.94 3.76 -6.19
C GLY A 189 15.05 3.17 -5.35
N PRO A 190 15.30 1.85 -5.46
CA PRO A 190 16.29 1.15 -4.62
C PRO A 190 17.71 1.69 -4.79
N ALA A 191 18.03 2.19 -5.99
CA ALA A 191 19.34 2.78 -6.32
C ALA A 191 19.46 4.27 -5.97
N TYR A 192 18.35 4.96 -5.72
CA TYR A 192 18.31 6.39 -5.45
C TYR A 192 17.03 6.70 -4.66
N ASN A 193 17.08 6.44 -3.35
CA ASN A 193 16.03 6.82 -2.39
C ASN A 193 16.34 8.21 -1.84
N ASP A 194 15.31 9.07 -1.79
CA ASP A 194 15.39 10.39 -1.16
C ASP A 194 14.40 10.45 0.01
N ALA A 195 14.77 9.76 1.09
CA ALA A 195 13.97 9.70 2.32
C ALA A 195 13.68 11.10 2.90
N LYS A 196 14.58 12.08 2.72
CA LYS A 196 14.37 13.43 3.27
C LYS A 196 13.25 14.16 2.53
N SER A 197 13.25 14.12 1.20
CA SER A 197 12.14 14.64 0.40
C SER A 197 10.82 13.91 0.69
N ALA A 198 10.88 12.60 0.94
CA ALA A 198 9.71 11.81 1.32
C ALA A 198 9.16 12.25 2.69
N GLU A 199 10.02 12.38 3.70
CA GLU A 199 9.69 12.88 5.04
C GLU A 199 9.03 14.25 4.97
N ASP A 200 9.61 15.20 4.21
CA ASP A 200 9.08 16.56 4.11
C ASP A 200 7.67 16.59 3.48
N MET A 201 7.42 15.78 2.45
CA MET A 201 6.09 15.62 1.84
C MET A 201 5.11 14.97 2.82
N LEU A 202 5.52 13.90 3.51
CA LEU A 202 4.67 13.18 4.46
C LEU A 202 4.34 14.03 5.69
N ALA A 203 5.27 14.86 6.15
CA ALA A 203 5.06 15.82 7.23
C ALA A 203 4.07 16.92 6.82
N GLN A 204 4.08 17.35 5.55
CA GLN A 204 3.08 18.30 5.04
C GLN A 204 1.69 17.66 4.92
N LEU A 205 1.63 16.39 4.49
CA LEU A 205 0.38 15.64 4.36
C LEU A 205 -0.18 15.22 5.73
N ASP A 206 0.68 14.96 6.73
CA ASP A 206 0.33 14.66 8.13
C ASP A 206 -0.86 13.68 8.27
N VAL A 207 -0.83 12.57 7.53
CA VAL A 207 -1.79 11.45 7.64
C VAL A 207 -1.05 10.13 7.89
N PRO A 208 -1.70 9.10 8.46
CA PRO A 208 -1.11 7.78 8.53
C PRO A 208 -0.67 7.28 7.15
N TYR A 209 0.61 6.92 7.03
CA TYR A 209 1.21 6.40 5.81
C TYR A 209 1.53 4.92 5.95
N LEU A 210 0.95 4.10 5.07
CA LEU A 210 1.21 2.68 5.00
C LEU A 210 1.87 2.35 3.67
N ALA A 211 3.05 1.72 3.71
CA ALA A 211 3.65 1.10 2.53
C ALA A 211 3.45 -0.41 2.65
N VAL A 212 2.68 -0.98 1.73
CA VAL A 212 2.39 -2.41 1.68
C VAL A 212 2.83 -2.96 0.34
N THR A 213 3.19 -4.24 0.31
CA THR A 213 3.92 -4.80 -0.82
C THR A 213 3.18 -5.95 -1.48
N PRO A 214 3.20 -6.05 -2.82
CA PRO A 214 2.92 -7.32 -3.46
C PRO A 214 4.18 -8.21 -3.45
N VAL A 215 4.02 -9.53 -3.52
CA VAL A 215 5.16 -10.42 -3.81
C VAL A 215 5.46 -10.43 -5.31
N GLU A 216 6.72 -10.23 -5.67
CA GLU A 216 7.15 -10.06 -7.05
C GLU A 216 8.19 -11.10 -7.48
N PHE A 217 9.15 -11.40 -6.62
CA PHE A 217 10.25 -12.32 -6.93
C PHE A 217 9.95 -13.76 -6.53
N GLN A 218 8.78 -13.97 -5.94
CA GLN A 218 8.22 -15.25 -5.56
C GLN A 218 6.71 -15.25 -5.77
N THR A 219 6.11 -16.43 -5.75
CA THR A 219 4.66 -16.59 -5.83
C THR A 219 4.02 -16.58 -4.43
N LEU A 220 2.72 -16.31 -4.35
CA LEU A 220 1.99 -16.24 -3.08
C LEU A 220 2.02 -17.54 -2.26
N ASP A 221 2.07 -18.70 -2.92
CA ASP A 221 2.26 -20.01 -2.28
C ASP A 221 3.68 -20.21 -1.74
N GLN A 222 4.70 -19.71 -2.45
CA GLN A 222 6.09 -19.75 -1.98
C GLN A 222 6.26 -18.85 -0.75
N TRP A 223 5.71 -17.64 -0.80
CA TRP A 223 5.71 -16.70 0.31
C TRP A 223 5.01 -17.29 1.53
N GLY A 224 3.82 -17.87 1.32
CA GLY A 224 3.02 -18.45 2.39
C GLY A 224 3.62 -19.70 3.03
N ALA A 225 4.32 -20.53 2.25
CA ALA A 225 4.99 -21.72 2.77
C ALA A 225 6.36 -21.42 3.40
N SER A 226 6.88 -20.20 3.21
CA SER A 226 8.18 -19.79 3.72
C SER A 226 8.07 -19.34 5.18
N PRO A 227 8.77 -19.97 6.15
CA PRO A 227 8.82 -19.48 7.53
C PRO A 227 9.51 -18.11 7.64
N ARG A 228 10.25 -17.69 6.60
CA ARG A 228 10.86 -16.36 6.51
C ARG A 228 9.89 -15.31 5.97
N GLY A 229 8.87 -15.71 5.21
CA GLY A 229 8.03 -14.80 4.43
C GLY A 229 8.76 -14.23 3.22
N LEU A 230 9.04 -12.92 3.23
CA LEU A 230 9.66 -12.22 2.09
C LEU A 230 11.10 -12.69 1.80
N LEU A 231 11.49 -12.64 0.53
CA LEU A 231 12.89 -12.85 0.16
C LEU A 231 13.75 -11.68 0.67
N PRO A 232 15.04 -11.86 0.97
CA PRO A 232 15.91 -10.78 1.47
C PRO A 232 15.90 -9.53 0.58
N VAL A 233 15.87 -9.70 -0.75
CA VAL A 233 15.79 -8.58 -1.69
C VAL A 233 14.45 -7.83 -1.60
N GLU A 234 13.34 -8.55 -1.43
CA GLU A 234 12.01 -7.96 -1.24
C GLU A 234 11.91 -7.24 0.10
N ALA A 235 12.41 -7.84 1.18
CA ALA A 235 12.40 -7.23 2.50
C ALA A 235 13.20 -5.92 2.53
N THR A 236 14.40 -5.89 1.94
CA THR A 236 15.19 -4.65 1.86
C THR A 236 14.48 -3.59 1.04
N MET A 237 13.99 -3.96 -0.14
CA MET A 237 13.44 -3.00 -1.11
C MET A 237 12.07 -2.46 -0.72
N MET A 238 11.21 -3.33 -0.21
CA MET A 238 9.78 -3.06 -0.03
C MET A 238 9.39 -2.83 1.44
N VAL A 239 10.29 -3.09 2.39
CA VAL A 239 10.06 -2.84 3.83
C VAL A 239 11.11 -1.86 4.36
N ALA A 240 12.38 -2.25 4.37
CA ALA A 240 13.42 -1.46 5.04
C ALA A 240 13.62 -0.07 4.42
N ILE A 241 13.62 0.04 3.08
CA ILE A 241 13.75 1.33 2.39
C ILE A 241 12.53 2.24 2.65
N PRO A 242 11.27 1.79 2.47
CA PRO A 242 10.09 2.59 2.85
C PRO A 242 10.00 2.97 4.33
N GLU A 243 10.54 2.15 5.25
CA GLU A 243 10.61 2.50 6.68
C GLU A 243 11.48 3.76 6.92
N LEU A 244 12.50 4.01 6.08
CA LEU A 244 13.28 5.25 6.13
C LEU A 244 12.46 6.49 5.77
N ASP A 245 11.41 6.34 4.96
CA ASP A 245 10.46 7.43 4.65
C ASP A 245 9.50 7.68 5.83
N GLY A 246 9.46 6.80 6.84
CA GLY A 246 8.46 6.80 7.91
C GLY A 246 7.21 5.95 7.60
N ALA A 247 7.29 5.02 6.63
CA ALA A 247 6.18 4.12 6.33
C ALA A 247 5.88 3.17 7.49
N THR A 248 4.60 2.81 7.65
CA THR A 248 4.14 1.88 8.68
C THR A 248 3.30 0.74 8.08
N GLY A 249 2.92 -0.23 8.90
CA GLY A 249 1.87 -1.19 8.55
C GLY A 249 2.23 -2.16 7.43
N SER A 250 3.52 -2.40 7.20
CA SER A 250 4.00 -3.32 6.16
C SER A 250 3.32 -4.68 6.23
N MET A 251 2.84 -5.13 5.08
CA MET A 251 2.22 -6.45 4.89
C MET A 251 2.14 -6.79 3.41
N VAL A 252 2.00 -8.08 3.12
CA VAL A 252 1.65 -8.55 1.78
C VAL A 252 0.15 -8.40 1.55
N TYR A 253 -0.26 -7.82 0.42
CA TYR A 253 -1.68 -7.70 0.03
C TYR A 253 -2.06 -8.54 -1.22
N GLY A 254 -1.06 -9.02 -1.96
CA GLY A 254 -1.24 -9.72 -3.23
C GLY A 254 0.10 -10.04 -3.85
N GLY A 255 0.10 -10.39 -5.13
CA GLY A 255 1.32 -10.66 -5.87
C GLY A 255 1.15 -11.78 -6.89
N ARG A 256 2.27 -12.33 -7.36
CA ARG A 256 2.26 -13.34 -8.42
C ARG A 256 1.64 -14.65 -7.95
N GLY A 257 0.74 -15.19 -8.76
CA GLY A 257 0.17 -16.50 -8.51
C GLY A 257 1.05 -17.63 -9.05
N SER A 258 0.85 -18.85 -8.50
CA SER A 258 1.53 -20.05 -9.00
C SER A 258 0.96 -20.50 -10.34
N GLY A 259 1.82 -20.74 -11.33
CA GLY A 259 1.45 -21.43 -12.57
C GLY A 259 1.03 -22.90 -12.38
N ARG A 260 1.14 -23.43 -11.15
CA ARG A 260 0.67 -24.76 -10.75
C ARG A 260 -0.69 -24.74 -10.05
N HIS A 261 -1.37 -23.59 -10.03
CA HIS A 261 -2.69 -23.39 -9.39
C HIS A 261 -2.74 -23.80 -7.91
N ILE A 262 -1.62 -23.65 -7.21
CA ILE A 262 -1.52 -23.89 -5.78
C ILE A 262 -2.26 -22.75 -5.05
N ALA A 263 -3.12 -23.13 -4.10
CA ALA A 263 -3.81 -22.17 -3.25
C ALA A 263 -2.79 -21.40 -2.39
N CYS A 264 -3.04 -20.11 -2.15
CA CYS A 264 -2.23 -19.28 -1.28
C CYS A 264 -2.21 -19.87 0.13
N THR A 265 -1.07 -20.42 0.53
CA THR A 265 -0.79 -20.96 1.86
C THR A 265 -0.54 -19.86 2.89
N GLY A 266 -0.30 -18.62 2.43
CA GLY A 266 -0.05 -17.46 3.27
C GLY A 266 -1.30 -16.70 3.67
N CYS A 267 -2.49 -17.24 3.44
CA CYS A 267 -3.75 -16.64 3.91
C CYS A 267 -4.72 -17.71 4.41
N ALA A 268 -5.51 -17.37 5.41
CA ALA A 268 -6.48 -18.31 6.00
C ALA A 268 -7.61 -18.71 5.02
N HIS A 269 -7.86 -17.89 3.99
CA HIS A 269 -8.89 -18.16 2.99
C HIS A 269 -8.46 -19.22 1.95
N GLY A 270 -7.16 -19.49 1.79
CA GLY A 270 -6.69 -20.40 0.75
C GLY A 270 -7.02 -19.92 -0.68
N CYS A 271 -6.76 -18.63 -0.96
CA CYS A 271 -7.08 -18.02 -2.27
C CYS A 271 -6.50 -18.82 -3.44
N ARG A 272 -7.28 -19.04 -4.51
CA ARG A 272 -6.84 -19.71 -5.73
C ARG A 272 -6.77 -18.72 -6.89
N PHE A 273 -5.83 -18.95 -7.80
CA PHE A 273 -5.53 -18.05 -8.90
C PHE A 273 -5.48 -18.82 -10.22
N GLU A 274 -6.15 -18.29 -11.23
CA GLU A 274 -6.11 -18.81 -12.60
C GLU A 274 -4.91 -18.20 -13.33
N ASN A 275 -3.72 -18.73 -13.07
CA ASN A 275 -2.49 -18.26 -13.74
C ASN A 275 -2.17 -19.12 -14.95
N VAL A 276 -1.68 -18.49 -16.01
CA VAL A 276 -0.95 -19.19 -17.06
C VAL A 276 0.53 -19.23 -16.68
N ALA A 277 1.17 -20.39 -16.81
CA ALA A 277 2.59 -20.51 -16.48
C ALA A 277 3.43 -19.54 -17.32
N GLY A 278 4.19 -18.66 -16.66
CA GLY A 278 5.09 -17.70 -17.30
C GLY A 278 4.47 -16.33 -17.64
N THR A 279 3.20 -16.07 -17.35
CA THR A 279 2.59 -14.75 -17.64
C THR A 279 2.86 -13.68 -16.57
N HIS A 280 3.37 -14.08 -15.40
CA HIS A 280 3.74 -13.17 -14.29
C HIS A 280 2.61 -12.22 -13.86
N ASP A 281 1.36 -12.65 -14.01
CA ASP A 281 0.18 -11.89 -13.62
C ASP A 281 0.11 -11.69 -12.10
N MET A 282 -0.38 -10.52 -11.70
CA MET A 282 -0.47 -10.07 -10.33
C MET A 282 -1.90 -10.22 -9.82
N HIS A 283 -2.07 -10.97 -8.74
CA HIS A 283 -3.37 -11.30 -8.18
C HIS A 283 -3.59 -10.66 -6.82
N SER A 284 -4.85 -10.31 -6.53
CA SER A 284 -5.25 -9.91 -5.19
C SER A 284 -5.42 -11.13 -4.30
N CYS A 285 -4.80 -11.10 -3.11
CA CYS A 285 -5.15 -12.04 -2.06
C CYS A 285 -6.29 -11.42 -1.22
N ILE A 286 -7.52 -11.85 -1.44
CA ILE A 286 -8.73 -11.19 -0.90
C ILE A 286 -8.72 -11.08 0.64
N GLU A 287 -8.23 -12.08 1.35
CA GLU A 287 -8.12 -12.04 2.82
C GLU A 287 -7.13 -10.97 3.28
N ARG A 288 -5.99 -10.85 2.58
CA ARG A 288 -4.98 -9.85 2.89
C ARG A 288 -5.41 -8.45 2.51
N ALA A 289 -6.09 -8.29 1.37
CA ALA A 289 -6.70 -7.04 0.96
C ALA A 289 -7.78 -6.57 1.96
N ASP A 290 -8.63 -7.48 2.46
CA ASP A 290 -9.62 -7.15 3.48
C ASP A 290 -8.97 -6.81 4.84
N ALA A 291 -7.93 -7.55 5.24
CA ALA A 291 -7.17 -7.24 6.45
C ALA A 291 -6.52 -5.85 6.38
N LEU A 292 -5.92 -5.50 5.23
CA LEU A 292 -5.40 -4.16 4.97
C LEU A 292 -6.50 -3.11 5.08
N ALA A 293 -7.62 -3.30 4.39
CA ALA A 293 -8.73 -2.36 4.40
C ALA A 293 -9.33 -2.19 5.81
N GLY A 294 -9.30 -3.25 6.64
CA GLY A 294 -9.66 -3.17 8.05
C GLY A 294 -8.70 -2.32 8.88
N ARG A 295 -7.38 -2.48 8.70
CA ARG A 295 -6.36 -1.66 9.37
C ARG A 295 -6.48 -0.20 8.96
N VAL A 296 -6.59 0.08 7.67
CA VAL A 296 -6.75 1.45 7.12
C VAL A 296 -8.03 2.09 7.67
N GLY A 297 -9.14 1.35 7.69
CA GLY A 297 -10.39 1.84 8.26
C GLY A 297 -10.27 2.24 9.73
N LYS A 298 -9.49 1.51 10.54
CA LYS A 298 -9.24 1.89 11.95
C LYS A 298 -8.38 3.13 12.09
N LEU A 299 -7.41 3.34 11.18
CA LEU A 299 -6.59 4.57 11.18
C LEU A 299 -7.40 5.79 10.75
N VAL A 300 -8.29 5.63 9.76
CA VAL A 300 -9.27 6.65 9.37
C VAL A 300 -10.20 6.99 10.53
N ASP A 301 -10.77 5.97 11.19
CA ASP A 301 -11.63 6.17 12.37
C ASP A 301 -10.86 6.91 13.49
N LEU A 302 -9.61 6.52 13.76
CA LEU A 302 -8.76 7.15 14.77
C LEU A 302 -8.54 8.63 14.44
N ARG A 303 -8.17 8.96 13.20
CA ARG A 303 -7.93 10.35 12.77
C ARG A 303 -9.18 11.21 12.94
N ARG A 304 -10.35 10.68 12.58
CA ARG A 304 -11.63 11.42 12.60
C ARG A 304 -12.28 11.47 13.98
N SER A 305 -11.90 10.57 14.89
CA SER A 305 -12.46 10.52 16.25
C SER A 305 -12.02 11.69 17.13
N GLU A 306 -12.92 12.14 17.99
CA GLU A 306 -12.60 13.09 19.06
C GLU A 306 -11.69 12.45 20.11
N ARG A 307 -10.68 13.18 20.58
CA ARG A 307 -9.71 12.67 21.58
C ARG A 307 -10.38 12.15 22.85
N ALA A 308 -11.46 12.79 23.29
CA ALA A 308 -12.21 12.42 24.49
C ALA A 308 -12.86 11.03 24.41
N GLU A 309 -13.17 10.56 23.20
CA GLU A 309 -13.83 9.28 22.94
C GLU A 309 -12.84 8.16 22.55
N ARG A 310 -11.56 8.50 22.38
CA ARG A 310 -10.51 7.52 22.05
C ARG A 310 -10.18 6.65 23.25
N LYS A 311 -10.11 5.34 23.01
CA LYS A 311 -9.67 4.34 23.98
C LYS A 311 -8.28 3.86 23.60
N VAL A 312 -7.30 4.15 24.46
CA VAL A 312 -5.90 3.76 24.26
C VAL A 312 -5.52 2.72 25.30
N ALA A 313 -4.92 1.62 24.85
CA ALA A 313 -4.39 0.58 25.72
C ALA A 313 -2.86 0.67 25.76
N ALA A 314 -2.28 0.69 26.97
CA ALA A 314 -0.85 0.53 27.18
C ALA A 314 -0.60 -0.88 27.74
N VAL A 315 0.28 -1.64 27.08
CA VAL A 315 0.60 -3.03 27.47
C VAL A 315 1.96 -3.05 28.16
N ILE A 316 1.99 -3.46 29.43
CA ILE A 316 3.21 -3.60 30.22
C ILE A 316 3.61 -5.08 30.21
N PHE A 317 4.83 -5.38 29.76
CA PHE A 317 5.36 -6.73 29.82
C PHE A 317 5.86 -7.07 31.23
N ASN A 318 5.56 -8.31 31.65
CA ASN A 318 6.06 -8.89 32.88
C ASN A 318 6.99 -10.06 32.54
N PHE A 319 8.28 -9.75 32.35
CA PHE A 319 9.28 -10.76 31.99
C PHE A 319 10.61 -10.52 32.71
N PRO A 320 11.24 -11.55 33.30
CA PRO A 320 10.74 -12.91 33.49
C PRO A 320 9.59 -12.98 34.52
N PRO A 321 8.59 -13.85 34.32
CA PRO A 321 7.43 -13.95 35.22
C PRO A 321 7.86 -14.39 36.62
N ASN A 322 7.14 -13.93 37.66
CA ASN A 322 7.41 -14.21 39.09
C ASN A 322 8.71 -13.62 39.67
N ALA A 323 9.49 -12.83 38.92
CA ALA A 323 10.72 -12.24 39.44
C ALA A 323 10.52 -10.93 40.24
N GLY A 324 9.28 -10.53 40.54
CA GLY A 324 8.96 -9.25 41.20
C GLY A 324 9.17 -8.00 40.32
N ASN A 325 9.40 -8.21 39.02
CA ASN A 325 9.88 -7.20 38.07
C ASN A 325 8.81 -6.75 37.04
N THR A 326 7.53 -6.77 37.41
CA THR A 326 6.46 -6.30 36.50
C THR A 326 6.75 -4.87 36.07
N GLY A 327 6.89 -4.64 34.76
CA GLY A 327 7.22 -3.32 34.23
C GLY A 327 8.68 -2.90 34.40
N THR A 328 9.64 -3.83 34.40
CA THR A 328 11.05 -3.50 34.17
C THR A 328 11.39 -3.55 32.68
N ALA A 329 11.93 -2.45 32.14
CA ALA A 329 12.53 -2.39 30.82
C ALA A 329 13.90 -1.71 30.93
N ALA A 330 14.90 -2.19 30.18
CA ALA A 330 16.26 -1.67 30.28
C ALA A 330 16.29 -0.16 30.02
N PHE A 331 16.85 0.60 30.97
CA PHE A 331 16.97 2.06 30.94
C PHE A 331 15.64 2.82 30.80
N LEU A 332 14.50 2.23 31.17
CA LEU A 332 13.19 2.86 31.14
C LEU A 332 12.46 2.73 32.48
N SER A 333 12.15 3.87 33.11
CA SER A 333 11.28 3.95 34.29
C SER A 333 9.81 3.75 33.88
N VAL A 334 9.40 2.53 33.56
CA VAL A 334 8.10 2.21 32.90
C VAL A 334 6.89 2.89 33.55
N PHE A 335 6.72 2.78 34.87
CA PHE A 335 5.56 3.38 35.55
C PHE A 335 5.60 4.91 35.54
N GLU A 336 6.78 5.51 35.65
CA GLU A 336 6.95 6.96 35.59
C GLU A 336 6.68 7.47 34.17
N SER A 337 7.19 6.78 33.15
CA SER A 337 6.90 7.07 31.74
C SER A 337 5.42 6.94 31.43
N LEU A 338 4.75 5.89 31.92
CA LEU A 338 3.31 5.72 31.76
C LEU A 338 2.53 6.84 32.44
N PHE A 339 2.85 7.17 33.69
CA PHE A 339 2.21 8.26 34.42
C PHE A 339 2.35 9.60 33.69
N ASN A 340 3.55 9.92 33.21
CA ASN A 340 3.82 11.15 32.45
C ASN A 340 3.08 11.17 31.10
N THR A 341 2.98 10.01 30.43
CA THR A 341 2.21 9.86 29.19
C THR A 341 0.72 10.07 29.44
N MET A 342 0.16 9.45 30.48
CA MET A 342 -1.23 9.65 30.89
C MET A 342 -1.53 11.12 31.22
N ALA A 343 -0.63 11.78 31.95
CA ALA A 343 -0.76 13.20 32.27
C ALA A 343 -0.74 14.09 31.01
N ALA A 344 0.15 13.81 30.05
CA ALA A 344 0.20 14.52 28.77
C ALA A 344 -1.07 14.31 27.95
N MET A 345 -1.55 13.07 27.83
CA MET A 345 -2.80 12.75 27.14
C MET A 345 -4.01 13.43 27.79
N ALA A 346 -4.08 13.46 29.13
CA ALA A 346 -5.14 14.17 29.83
C ALA A 346 -5.16 15.67 29.48
N ARG A 347 -3.99 16.33 29.45
CA ARG A 347 -3.87 17.73 29.01
C ARG A 347 -4.27 17.95 27.55
N GLU A 348 -4.08 16.96 26.69
CA GLU A 348 -4.46 17.01 25.28
C GLU A 348 -5.95 16.72 25.01
N GLY A 349 -6.72 16.41 26.05
CA GLY A 349 -8.18 16.22 25.99
C GLY A 349 -8.64 14.76 25.96
N TYR A 350 -7.77 13.78 26.27
CA TYR A 350 -8.22 12.42 26.51
C TYR A 350 -8.90 12.29 27.88
N ARG A 351 -9.95 11.47 27.97
CA ARG A 351 -10.62 11.19 29.25
C ARG A 351 -9.81 10.17 30.06
N ILE A 352 -9.09 10.64 31.08
CA ILE A 352 -8.23 9.81 31.94
C ILE A 352 -8.50 10.13 33.40
N ASP A 353 -8.77 9.09 34.21
CA ASP A 353 -8.75 9.18 35.69
C ASP A 353 -7.30 9.04 36.17
N MET A 354 -6.66 10.16 36.51
CA MET A 354 -5.26 10.18 36.91
C MET A 354 -5.08 9.65 38.35
N PRO A 355 -4.18 8.67 38.57
CA PRO A 355 -3.76 8.29 39.92
C PRO A 355 -3.06 9.45 40.65
N ALA A 356 -3.04 9.41 41.99
CA ALA A 356 -2.43 10.47 42.80
C ALA A 356 -0.90 10.54 42.66
N SER A 357 -0.24 9.44 42.29
CA SER A 357 1.21 9.34 42.12
C SER A 357 1.58 8.14 41.23
N VAL A 358 2.87 8.06 40.86
CA VAL A 358 3.44 6.89 40.17
C VAL A 358 3.26 5.61 40.99
N ASP A 359 3.46 5.69 42.32
CA ASP A 359 3.27 4.55 43.21
C ASP A 359 1.79 4.13 43.28
N ALA A 360 0.86 5.09 43.31
CA ALA A 360 -0.56 4.79 43.26
C ALA A 360 -0.97 4.13 41.93
N LEU A 361 -0.37 4.54 40.80
CA LEU A 361 -0.56 3.89 39.50
C LEU A 361 -0.04 2.43 39.53
N ARG A 362 1.17 2.24 40.05
CA ARG A 362 1.79 0.91 40.18
C ARG A 362 0.92 -0.01 41.05
N GLU A 363 0.47 0.48 42.20
CA GLU A 363 -0.37 -0.28 43.14
C GLU A 363 -1.69 -0.70 42.49
N ARG A 364 -2.35 0.20 41.74
CA ARG A 364 -3.58 -0.11 41.01
C ARG A 364 -3.40 -1.21 39.95
N ILE A 365 -2.23 -1.30 39.33
CA ILE A 365 -1.95 -2.27 38.25
C ILE A 365 -1.45 -3.61 38.80
N ILE A 366 -0.53 -3.60 39.77
CA ILE A 366 0.13 -4.83 40.25
C ILE A 366 -0.62 -5.45 41.41
N ALA A 367 -0.95 -4.68 42.44
CA ALA A 367 -1.50 -5.23 43.66
C ALA A 367 -3.02 -5.29 43.60
N GLY A 368 -3.70 -4.14 43.49
CA GLY A 368 -5.16 -4.02 43.34
C GLY A 368 -5.96 -5.15 44.00
N ASN A 369 -6.68 -5.93 43.19
CA ASN A 369 -7.41 -7.14 43.61
C ASN A 369 -6.66 -8.46 43.36
N ALA A 370 -5.36 -8.43 43.05
CA ALA A 370 -4.58 -9.60 42.64
C ALA A 370 -4.65 -10.75 43.66
N ALA A 371 -4.49 -10.43 44.95
CA ALA A 371 -4.54 -11.41 46.04
C ALA A 371 -5.91 -12.11 46.16
N LEU A 372 -7.01 -11.39 45.88
CA LEU A 372 -8.37 -11.96 45.90
C LEU A 372 -8.58 -12.99 44.79
N HIS A 373 -7.79 -12.90 43.71
CA HIS A 373 -7.89 -13.76 42.54
C HIS A 373 -6.69 -14.72 42.38
N GLY A 374 -5.77 -14.74 43.35
CA GLY A 374 -4.52 -15.50 43.25
C GLY A 374 -3.68 -15.13 42.02
N ALA A 375 -3.86 -13.93 41.46
CA ALA A 375 -3.23 -13.48 40.22
C ALA A 375 -1.93 -12.73 40.51
N GLN A 376 -1.08 -12.59 39.48
CA GLN A 376 0.18 -11.81 39.58
C GLN A 376 -0.03 -10.29 39.49
N ALA A 377 -1.19 -9.86 39.01
CA ALA A 377 -1.54 -8.47 38.77
C ALA A 377 -3.04 -8.24 39.01
N ASN A 378 -3.45 -6.97 39.08
CA ASN A 378 -4.85 -6.61 39.20
C ASN A 378 -5.68 -7.19 38.03
N VAL A 379 -6.73 -7.93 38.36
CA VAL A 379 -7.66 -8.54 37.41
C VAL A 379 -8.71 -7.51 37.01
N HIS A 380 -8.58 -6.98 35.81
CA HIS A 380 -9.57 -6.05 35.23
C HIS A 380 -10.80 -6.76 34.66
N ALA A 381 -10.61 -7.90 34.01
CA ALA A 381 -11.67 -8.66 33.36
C ALA A 381 -11.42 -10.17 33.47
N ARG A 382 -12.49 -10.94 33.68
CA ARG A 382 -12.49 -12.41 33.59
C ARG A 382 -13.30 -12.80 32.36
N ILE A 383 -12.69 -13.56 31.46
CA ILE A 383 -13.32 -14.00 30.22
C ILE A 383 -13.82 -15.44 30.44
N PRO A 384 -15.13 -15.71 30.36
CA PRO A 384 -15.64 -17.08 30.47
C PRO A 384 -15.03 -17.97 29.38
N THR A 385 -14.73 -19.23 29.71
CA THR A 385 -14.13 -20.18 28.75
C THR A 385 -14.98 -20.33 27.49
N ASP A 386 -16.30 -20.44 27.63
CA ASP A 386 -17.23 -20.53 26.50
C ASP A 386 -17.18 -19.28 25.60
N ASP A 387 -16.97 -18.11 26.19
CA ASP A 387 -16.81 -16.86 25.45
C ASP A 387 -15.49 -16.83 24.68
N HIS A 388 -14.40 -17.31 25.28
CA HIS A 388 -13.11 -17.42 24.61
C HIS A 388 -13.16 -18.42 23.45
N VAL A 389 -13.59 -19.66 23.72
CA VAL A 389 -13.71 -20.74 22.73
C VAL A 389 -14.57 -20.32 21.53
N ARG A 390 -15.69 -19.62 21.79
CA ARG A 390 -16.59 -19.15 20.72
C ARG A 390 -16.01 -18.01 19.88
N ARG A 391 -15.15 -17.16 20.43
CA ARG A 391 -14.67 -15.93 19.77
C ARG A 391 -13.26 -16.05 19.19
N GLU A 392 -12.47 -17.00 19.67
CA GLU A 392 -11.06 -17.11 19.30
C GLU A 392 -10.90 -17.70 17.89
N ARG A 393 -10.40 -16.87 16.96
CA ARG A 393 -10.20 -17.25 15.56
C ARG A 393 -9.12 -18.33 15.41
N HIS A 394 -8.12 -18.32 16.29
CA HIS A 394 -6.95 -19.19 16.23
C HIS A 394 -7.01 -20.33 17.24
N LEU A 395 -8.21 -20.70 17.71
CA LEU A 395 -8.39 -21.64 18.82
C LEU A 395 -7.64 -22.96 18.59
N ALA A 396 -7.81 -23.56 17.40
CA ALA A 396 -7.18 -24.84 17.08
C ALA A 396 -5.64 -24.78 17.14
N GLU A 397 -5.04 -23.67 16.68
CA GLU A 397 -3.59 -23.47 16.73
C GLU A 397 -3.10 -23.28 18.17
N ILE A 398 -3.85 -22.53 18.97
CA ILE A 398 -3.56 -22.30 20.39
C ILE A 398 -3.67 -23.61 21.17
N GLU A 399 -4.78 -24.35 21.01
CA GLU A 399 -5.01 -25.60 21.75
C GLU A 399 -4.03 -26.71 21.37
N ALA A 400 -3.55 -26.73 20.11
CA ALA A 400 -2.50 -27.64 19.68
C ALA A 400 -1.18 -27.45 20.46
N GLN A 401 -0.86 -26.22 20.85
CA GLN A 401 0.36 -25.89 21.58
C GLN A 401 0.18 -25.94 23.11
N TRP A 402 -0.99 -25.55 23.61
CA TRP A 402 -1.20 -25.28 25.04
C TRP A 402 -2.25 -26.19 25.71
N GLY A 403 -2.91 -27.06 24.95
CA GLY A 403 -4.04 -27.87 25.41
C GLY A 403 -5.37 -27.09 25.40
N PRO A 404 -6.50 -27.75 25.71
CA PRO A 404 -7.82 -27.14 25.63
C PRO A 404 -7.98 -25.98 26.62
N ALA A 405 -8.77 -24.97 26.23
CA ALA A 405 -9.09 -23.85 27.12
C ALA A 405 -9.75 -24.34 28.44
N PRO A 406 -9.43 -23.75 29.60
CA PRO A 406 -8.62 -22.55 29.84
C PRO A 406 -7.09 -22.82 29.95
N GLY A 407 -6.62 -24.02 29.61
CA GLY A 407 -5.22 -24.42 29.72
C GLY A 407 -4.82 -24.97 31.10
N PRO A 408 -3.60 -25.55 31.20
CA PRO A 408 -3.11 -26.23 32.41
C PRO A 408 -2.82 -25.27 33.59
N THR A 409 -2.64 -23.97 33.33
CA THR A 409 -2.59 -22.94 34.37
C THR A 409 -3.98 -22.38 34.62
N GLY A 410 -4.88 -23.21 35.13
CA GLY A 410 -6.15 -22.76 35.68
C GLY A 410 -5.90 -21.93 36.94
N LEU A 411 -5.78 -20.61 36.80
CA LEU A 411 -6.15 -19.69 37.88
C LEU A 411 -7.66 -19.90 38.11
N ARG A 412 -7.98 -20.81 39.03
CA ARG A 412 -9.35 -21.05 39.51
C ARG A 412 -9.89 -19.82 40.24
#